data_AF-A0AAP7AR47-F1
#
_entry.id   AF-A0AAP7AR47-F1
#
_cell.length_a   1.000
_cell.length_b   1.000
_cell.length_c   1.000
_cell.angle_alpha   90.00
_cell.angle_beta   90.00
_cell.angle_gamma   90.00
#
_symmetry.space_group_name_H-M   'P 1'
#
loop_
_entity.id
_entity.type
_entity.pdbx_description
1 polymer ?
#
loop_
_entity_poly.entity_id
_entity_poly.type
_entity_poly.pdbx_seq_one_letter_code
_entity_poly.pdbx_strand_id
1 'polypeptide(L)' 'MLRLELIEVTEANVKYRYYPEDSKEYGVVIFRKTTRERDIEEKADGYSASYATHALRRLEEYCEKNTFPKEDIVAWC' A
#
# COMPACT_ATOMS: atom_id res chain seq x y z
N MET A 1 -10.34 -2.82 7.68
CA MET A 1 -10.14 -1.59 6.88
C MET A 1 -8.66 -1.19 6.97
N LEU A 2 -8.11 -0.45 6.01
CA LEU A 2 -6.76 0.11 6.12
C LEU A 2 -6.70 1.53 5.57
N ARG A 3 -5.87 2.39 6.18
CA ARG A 3 -5.48 3.69 5.63
C ARG A 3 -4.19 3.54 4.84
N LEU A 4 -4.10 4.19 3.69
CA LEU A 4 -2.91 4.30 2.87
C LEU A 4 -2.41 5.73 2.89
N GLU A 5 -1.11 5.92 3.06
CA GLU A 5 -0.45 7.21 2.94
C GLU A 5 0.71 7.09 1.96
N LEU A 6 0.72 7.98 0.97
CA LEU A 6 1.73 8.00 -0.06
C LEU A 6 3.07 8.46 0.51
N ILE A 7 4.10 7.64 0.34
CA ILE A 7 5.47 8.02 0.67
C ILE A 7 6.14 8.63 -0.55
N GLU A 8 6.14 7.88 -1.65
CA GLU A 8 6.90 8.22 -2.84
C GLU A 8 6.26 7.62 -4.09
N VAL A 9 6.21 8.40 -5.16
CA VAL A 9 5.90 7.93 -6.51
C VAL A 9 7.05 8.29 -7.42
N THR A 10 7.65 7.28 -8.04
CA THR A 10 8.62 7.45 -9.11
C THR A 10 8.09 6.83 -10.41
N GLU A 11 8.84 6.96 -11.49
CA GLU A 11 8.56 6.24 -12.75
C GLU A 11 8.74 4.72 -12.58
N ALA A 12 9.63 4.29 -11.70
CA ALA A 12 9.97 2.88 -11.51
C ALA A 12 9.10 2.19 -10.45
N ASN A 13 8.73 2.89 -9.38
CA ASN A 13 8.08 2.30 -8.23
C ASN A 13 7.13 3.26 -7.50
N VAL A 14 6.24 2.69 -6.70
CA VAL A 14 5.27 3.38 -5.85
C VAL A 14 5.41 2.84 -4.44
N LYS A 15 5.59 3.72 -3.46
CA LYS A 15 5.69 3.36 -2.04
C LYS A 15 4.55 3.98 -1.24
N TYR A 16 3.90 3.16 -0.43
CA TYR A 16 2.86 3.60 0.51
C TYR A 16 3.11 3.02 1.90
N ARG A 17 2.77 3.80 2.93
CA ARG A 17 2.51 3.27 4.26
C ARG A 17 1.08 2.76 4.29
N TYR A 18 0.87 1.61 4.92
CA TYR A 18 -0.47 1.14 5.27
C TYR A 18 -0.61 1.08 6.78
N TYR A 19 -1.76 1.51 7.26
CA TYR A 19 -2.15 1.49 8.67
C TYR A 19 -3.33 0.54 8.80
N PRO A 20 -3.17 -0.62 9.46
CA PRO A 20 -4.25 -1.54 9.75
C PRO A 20 -5.29 -0.89 10.68
N GLU A 21 -6.57 -0.94 10.29
CA GLU A 21 -7.68 -0.36 11.05
C GLU A 21 -7.38 1.10 11.47
N ASP A 22 -7.61 1.48 12.72
CA ASP A 22 -7.29 2.79 13.30
C ASP A 22 -5.95 2.80 14.07
N SER A 23 -5.04 1.88 13.74
CA SER A 23 -3.76 1.75 14.44
C SER A 23 -2.79 2.88 14.12
N LYS A 24 -1.86 3.09 15.04
CA LYS A 24 -0.64 3.89 14.79
C LYS A 24 0.48 3.05 14.19
N GLU A 25 0.40 1.73 14.33
CA GLU A 25 1.31 0.79 13.70
C GLU A 25 1.11 0.82 12.19
N TYR A 26 2.22 0.77 11.46
CA TYR A 26 2.20 0.81 10.01
C TYR A 26 3.16 -0.22 9.44
N GLY A 27 2.90 -0.60 8.20
CA GLY A 27 3.91 -1.25 7.37
C GLY A 27 4.11 -0.46 6.08
N VAL A 28 5.09 -0.88 5.30
CA VAL A 28 5.45 -0.24 4.04
C VAL A 28 5.35 -1.26 2.92
N VAL A 29 4.58 -0.90 1.89
CA VAL A 29 4.44 -1.69 0.66
C VAL A 29 5.00 -0.94 -0.52
N ILE A 30 5.59 -1.68 -1.44
CA ILE A 30 6.18 -1.16 -2.67
C ILE A 30 5.57 -1.91 -3.84
N PHE A 31 5.15 -1.16 -4.84
CA PHE A 31 4.75 -1.70 -6.13
C PHE A 31 5.72 -1.22 -7.22
N ARG A 32 6.40 -2.16 -7.88
CA ARG A 32 7.32 -1.84 -8.99
C ARG A 32 6.51 -1.72 -10.28
N LYS A 33 6.37 -0.50 -10.81
CA LYS A 33 5.59 -0.25 -12.04
C LYS A 33 6.17 -0.97 -13.26
N THR A 34 7.50 -1.09 -13.32
CA THR A 34 8.22 -1.67 -14.45
C THR A 34 8.05 -3.19 -14.55
N THR A 35 8.16 -3.90 -13.43
CA THR A 35 8.08 -5.37 -13.38
C THR A 35 6.72 -5.90 -12.94
N ARG A 36 5.83 -5.01 -12.47
CA ARG A 36 4.56 -5.34 -11.79
C ARG A 36 4.75 -6.21 -10.55
N GLU A 37 5.91 -6.14 -9.92
CA GLU A 37 6.21 -6.90 -8.70
C GLU A 37 5.66 -6.19 -7.45
N ARG A 38 5.22 -7.03 -6.51
CA ARG A 38 4.69 -6.65 -5.20
C ARG A 38 5.75 -6.94 -4.14
N ASP A 39 6.10 -5.93 -3.35
CA ASP A 39 7.14 -6.04 -2.33
C ASP A 39 6.63 -5.44 -1.01
N ILE A 40 7.09 -6.00 0.10
CA ILE A 40 6.72 -5.59 1.45
C ILE A 40 8.02 -5.23 2.16
N GLU A 41 8.29 -3.94 2.25
CA GLU A 41 9.49 -3.41 2.91
C GLU A 41 9.38 -3.55 4.43
N GLU A 42 8.18 -3.31 4.98
CA GLU A 42 7.92 -3.44 6.41
C GLU A 42 6.52 -4.00 6.68
N LYS A 43 6.41 -4.90 7.66
CA LYS A 43 5.13 -5.42 8.14
C LYS A 43 4.70 -4.65 9.37
N ALA A 44 3.43 -4.28 9.44
CA ALA A 44 2.86 -3.70 10.66
C ALA A 44 2.93 -4.72 11.81
N ASP A 45 3.55 -4.33 12.92
CA ASP A 45 3.73 -5.22 14.07
C ASP A 45 2.39 -5.56 14.73
N GLY A 46 2.21 -6.82 15.14
CA GLY A 46 0.96 -7.31 15.71
C GLY A 46 -0.20 -7.48 14.71
N TYR A 47 0.00 -7.23 13.41
CA TYR A 47 -1.02 -7.41 12.38
C TYR A 47 -0.67 -8.51 11.37
N SER A 48 -1.72 -9.10 10.78
CA SER A 48 -1.58 -10.11 9.72
C SER A 48 -0.99 -9.51 8.45
N ALA A 49 -0.21 -10.31 7.71
CA ALA A 49 0.26 -9.95 6.38
C ALA A 49 -0.88 -9.71 5.36
N SER A 50 -2.13 -10.08 5.68
CA SER A 50 -3.30 -9.78 4.86
C SER A 50 -3.48 -8.29 4.59
N TYR A 51 -3.16 -7.42 5.56
CA TYR A 51 -3.25 -5.97 5.38
C TYR A 51 -2.28 -5.47 4.30
N ALA A 52 -1.05 -5.98 4.30
CA ALA A 52 -0.08 -5.69 3.24
C ALA A 52 -0.57 -6.16 1.87
N THR A 53 -1.19 -7.35 1.80
CA THR A 53 -1.77 -7.87 0.55
C THR A 53 -2.91 -6.99 0.03
N HIS A 54 -3.80 -6.50 0.89
CA HIS A 54 -4.86 -5.57 0.51
C HIS A 54 -4.30 -4.22 0.05
N ALA A 55 -3.28 -3.69 0.73
CA ALA A 55 -2.59 -2.49 0.32
C ALA A 55 -1.97 -2.64 -1.07
N LEU A 56 -1.25 -3.75 -1.31
CA LEU A 56 -0.64 -4.06 -2.60
C LEU A 56 -1.66 -4.17 -3.73
N ARG A 57 -2.81 -4.81 -3.48
CA ARG A 57 -3.91 -4.87 -4.45
C ARG A 57 -4.40 -3.46 -4.81
N ARG A 58 -4.53 -2.55 -3.83
CA ARG A 58 -4.95 -1.18 -4.10
C ARG A 58 -3.91 -0.40 -4.91
N LEU A 59 -2.62 -0.62 -4.64
CA LEU A 59 -1.52 -0.02 -5.41
C LEU A 59 -1.53 -0.45 -6.89
N GLU A 60 -1.92 -1.69 -7.19
CA GLU A 60 -2.14 -2.14 -8.56
C GLU A 60 -3.24 -1.35 -9.26
N GLU A 61 -4.39 -1.18 -8.60
CA GLU A 61 -5.51 -0.40 -9.13
C GLU A 61 -5.12 1.07 -9.37
N TYR A 62 -4.30 1.65 -8.50
CA TYR A 62 -3.73 3.00 -8.70
C TYR A 62 -2.85 3.08 -9.93
N CYS A 63 -2.03 2.05 -10.19
CA CYS A 63 -1.21 2.00 -11.38
C CYS A 63 -2.05 1.85 -12.65
N GLU A 64 -3.09 1.02 -12.63
CA GLU A 64 -4.01 0.84 -13.76
C GLU A 64 -4.79 2.12 -14.09
N LYS A 65 -5.19 2.86 -13.05
CA LYS A 65 -5.88 4.16 -13.19
C LYS A 65 -4.92 5.34 -13.35
N ASN A 66 -3.61 5.10 -13.31
CA ASN A 66 -2.55 6.11 -13.25
C ASN A 66 -2.85 7.25 -12.24
N THR A 67 -3.44 6.90 -11.10
CA THR A 67 -3.90 7.84 -10.07
C THR A 67 -3.31 7.45 -8.73
N PHE A 68 -2.51 8.33 -8.12
CA PHE A 68 -1.79 8.07 -6.87
C PHE A 68 -2.23 9.08 -5.80
N PRO A 69 -3.34 8.81 -5.08
CA PRO A 69 -3.84 9.71 -4.05
C PRO A 69 -2.86 9.79 -2.88
N LYS A 70 -2.69 10.98 -2.29
CA LYS A 70 -1.80 11.17 -1.13
C LYS A 70 -2.24 10.35 0.07
N GLU A 71 -3.54 10.25 0.28
CA GLU A 71 -4.16 9.47 1.35
C GLU A 71 -5.39 8.77 0.78
N ASP A 72 -5.65 7.54 1.21
CA ASP A 72 -6.89 6.84 0.89
C ASP A 72 -7.28 5.85 2.00
N ILE A 73 -8.56 5.53 2.08
CA ILE A 73 -9.10 4.53 2.98
C ILE A 73 -9.62 3.36 2.15
N VAL A 74 -9.14 2.16 2.45
CA VAL A 74 -9.51 0.92 1.79
C VAL A 74 -10.30 0.07 2.77
N ALA A 75 -11.62 0.00 2.54
CA ALA A 75 -12.47 -0.99 3.18
C ALA A 75 -12.53 -2.25 2.31
N TRP A 76 -12.31 -3.42 2.91
CA TRP A 76 -12.70 -4.71 2.33
C TRP A 76 -13.86 -5.25 3.16
N CYS A 77 -14.95 -5.64 2.50
CA CYS A 77 -16.04 -6.41 3.10
C CYS A 77 -15.80 -7.90 2.86
#